data_AF-A0ABD3CAX9-F1
#
_entry.id   AF-A0ABD3CAX9-F1
#
_cell.length_a   1.000
_cell.length_b   1.000
_cell.length_c   1.000
_cell.angle_alpha   90.00
_cell.angle_beta   90.00
_cell.angle_gamma   90.00
#
_symmetry.space_group_name_H-M   'P 1'
#
loop_
_entity.id
_entity.type
_entity.pdbx_description
1 polymer ?
#
loop_
_entity_poly.entity_id
_entity_poly.type
_entity_poly.pdbx_seq_one_letter_code
_entity_poly.pdbx_strand_id
1 'polypeptide(L)'
;MACHASQHFYPLVIDLVKYEVCIFDSLSNSTNRTQRENRYLNTLSLRRILPSILMLSGFYDVRKDLKPLNREWDLRFRDKNYCFTQEDGLSCGPFSLKMMEVLVSRRALPNITEENMKFIRRGIAERIFSFSKPEKDSTK
;
A
#
# COMPACT_ATOMS: atom_id res chain seq x y z
N MET A 1 0.01 3.19 -3.07
CA MET A 1 -1.04 2.46 -3.82
C MET A 1 -1.45 1.24 -3.01
N ALA A 2 -2.71 0.81 -3.00
CA ALA A 2 -3.12 -0.52 -2.48
C ALA A 2 -3.27 -1.47 -3.65
N CYS A 3 -2.81 -2.70 -3.46
CA CYS A 3 -3.11 -3.82 -4.33
C CYS A 3 -4.06 -4.78 -3.59
N HIS A 4 -4.94 -5.40 -4.37
CA HIS A 4 -5.80 -6.47 -3.90
C HIS A 4 -5.54 -7.70 -4.78
N ALA A 5 -5.08 -8.79 -4.15
CA ALA A 5 -4.84 -10.05 -4.84
C ALA A 5 -5.18 -11.20 -3.91
N SER A 6 -5.87 -12.22 -4.44
CA SER A 6 -6.26 -13.42 -3.68
C SER A 6 -6.97 -13.09 -2.35
N GLN A 7 -7.93 -12.15 -2.40
CA GLN A 7 -8.70 -11.69 -1.22
C GLN A 7 -7.87 -11.00 -0.13
N HIS A 8 -6.66 -10.54 -0.44
CA HIS A 8 -5.77 -9.87 0.49
C HIS A 8 -5.37 -8.49 0.00
N PHE A 9 -5.43 -7.50 0.90
CA PHE A 9 -4.97 -6.14 0.65
C PHE A 9 -3.54 -5.95 1.16
N TYR A 10 -2.70 -5.32 0.33
CA TYR A 10 -1.37 -4.88 0.74
C TYR A 10 -1.00 -3.55 0.04
N PRO A 11 -0.40 -2.59 0.76
CA PRO A 11 0.12 -1.41 0.12
C PRO A 11 1.46 -1.66 -0.56
N LEU A 12 1.68 -0.89 -1.62
CA LEU A 12 2.98 -0.75 -2.26
C LEU A 12 3.36 0.70 -2.47
N VAL A 13 4.67 0.93 -2.46
CA VAL A 13 5.33 2.21 -2.74
C VAL A 13 6.20 2.04 -3.99
N ILE A 14 6.05 2.96 -4.93
CA ILE A 14 6.87 3.03 -6.13
C ILE A 14 7.95 4.09 -5.85
N ASP A 15 9.21 3.66 -5.69
CA ASP A 15 10.36 4.55 -5.55
C ASP A 15 10.95 4.82 -6.93
N LEU A 16 10.63 5.99 -7.47
CA LEU A 16 11.05 6.43 -8.81
C LEU A 16 12.56 6.77 -8.87
N VAL A 17 13.20 7.01 -7.73
CA VAL A 17 14.64 7.36 -7.67
C VAL A 17 15.48 6.10 -7.69
N LYS A 18 15.04 5.07 -6.96
CA LYS A 18 15.73 3.77 -6.90
C LYS A 18 15.24 2.78 -7.95
N TYR A 19 14.14 3.08 -8.63
CA TYR A 19 13.44 2.16 -9.55
C TYR A 19 13.04 0.87 -8.83
N GLU A 20 12.40 1.03 -7.68
CA GLU A 20 11.97 -0.06 -6.81
C GLU A 20 10.46 -0.04 -6.58
N VAL A 21 9.85 -1.22 -6.52
CA VAL A 21 8.51 -1.43 -6.00
C VAL A 21 8.64 -2.07 -4.62
N CYS A 22 8.28 -1.34 -3.58
CA CYS A 22 8.31 -1.80 -2.19
C CYS A 22 6.93 -2.30 -1.76
N ILE A 23 6.83 -3.56 -1.35
CA ILE A 23 5.61 -4.19 -0.84
C ILE A 23 5.65 -4.20 0.69
N PHE A 24 4.52 -3.85 1.30
CA PHE A 24 4.29 -3.93 2.74
C PHE A 24 3.13 -4.90 2.98
N ASP A 25 3.41 -6.13 3.39
CA ASP A 25 2.40 -7.17 3.57
C ASP A 25 2.31 -7.61 5.04
N SER A 26 1.14 -7.40 5.65
CA SER A 26 0.87 -7.78 7.03
C SER A 26 0.80 -9.29 7.26
N LEU A 27 0.57 -10.10 6.21
CA LEU A 27 0.58 -11.57 6.27
C LEU A 27 1.94 -12.20 5.89
N SER A 28 2.97 -11.38 5.71
CA SER A 28 4.27 -11.85 5.18
C SER A 28 4.91 -12.98 6.02
N ASN A 29 4.61 -13.05 7.32
CA ASN A 29 5.11 -14.09 8.24
C ASN A 29 4.21 -15.32 8.34
N SER A 30 2.90 -15.19 8.08
CA SER A 30 1.91 -16.25 8.28
C SER A 30 1.60 -17.05 7.02
N THR A 31 2.21 -16.70 5.88
CA THR A 31 1.92 -17.33 4.58
C THR A 31 3.08 -18.17 4.04
N ASN A 32 2.75 -19.36 3.55
CA ASN A 32 3.73 -20.22 2.89
C ASN A 32 4.26 -19.56 1.60
N ARG A 33 5.40 -20.05 1.10
CA ARG A 33 6.10 -19.44 -0.05
C ARG A 33 5.23 -19.39 -1.31
N THR A 34 4.49 -20.45 -1.61
CA THR A 34 3.62 -20.54 -2.78
C THR A 34 2.45 -19.55 -2.75
N GLN A 35 1.82 -19.37 -1.59
CA GLN A 35 0.76 -18.38 -1.41
C GLN A 35 1.29 -16.95 -1.57
N ARG A 36 2.51 -16.69 -1.08
CA ARG A 36 3.21 -15.42 -1.31
C ARG A 36 3.46 -15.21 -2.81
N GLU A 37 4.07 -16.17 -3.48
CA GLU A 37 4.35 -16.09 -4.93
C GLU A 37 3.08 -15.81 -5.74
N ASN A 38 1.98 -16.54 -5.48
CA ASN A 38 0.69 -16.34 -6.15
C ASN A 38 0.08 -14.95 -5.88
N ARG A 39 0.16 -14.46 -4.64
CA ARG A 39 -0.33 -13.12 -4.26
C ARG A 39 0.41 -12.01 -4.99
N TYR A 40 1.70 -12.22 -5.27
CA TYR A 40 2.56 -11.20 -5.86
C TYR A 40 2.63 -11.24 -7.39
N LEU A 41 2.01 -12.21 -8.05
CA LEU A 41 1.96 -12.28 -9.53
C LEU A 41 1.52 -10.96 -10.17
N ASN A 42 0.51 -10.29 -9.62
CA ASN A 42 0.06 -8.98 -10.12
C ASN A 42 1.13 -7.89 -9.94
N THR A 43 1.85 -7.90 -8.82
CA THR A 43 2.93 -6.94 -8.58
C THR A 43 4.19 -7.25 -9.41
N LEU A 44 4.42 -8.53 -9.72
CA LEU A 44 5.46 -8.96 -10.65
C LEU A 44 5.21 -8.43 -12.07
N SER A 45 3.95 -8.34 -12.51
CA SER A 45 3.61 -7.68 -13.78
C SER A 45 3.84 -6.18 -13.72
N LEU A 46 3.53 -5.55 -12.58
CA LEU A 46 3.67 -4.10 -12.41
C LEU A 46 5.12 -3.63 -12.61
N ARG A 47 6.12 -4.34 -12.07
CA ARG A 47 7.54 -3.97 -12.22
C ARG A 47 8.06 -4.00 -13.66
N ARG A 48 7.35 -4.70 -14.55
CA ARG A 48 7.62 -4.78 -16.00
C ARG A 48 6.93 -3.67 -16.77
N ILE A 49 5.69 -3.36 -16.39
CA ILE A 49 4.83 -2.44 -17.12
C ILE A 49 5.08 -0.97 -16.71
N LEU A 50 5.46 -0.72 -15.46
CA LEU A 50 5.73 0.65 -14.95
C LEU A 50 6.71 1.46 -15.81
N PRO A 51 7.89 0.95 -16.21
CA PRO A 51 8.79 1.69 -17.09
C PRO A 51 8.10 2.18 -18.37
N SER A 52 7.34 1.30 -19.02
CA SER A 52 6.63 1.62 -20.26
C SER A 52 5.51 2.63 -20.03
N ILE A 53 4.73 2.51 -18.95
CA ILE A 53 3.69 3.48 -18.61
C ILE A 53 4.31 4.88 -18.39
N LEU A 54 5.40 4.96 -17.63
CA LEU A 54 6.07 6.24 -17.36
C LEU A 54 6.65 6.86 -18.63
N MET A 55 7.22 6.05 -19.51
CA MET A 55 7.72 6.52 -20.81
C MET A 55 6.59 7.04 -21.69
N LEU A 56 5.54 6.23 -21.90
CA LEU A 56 4.45 6.55 -22.83
C LEU A 56 3.54 7.68 -22.33
N SER A 57 3.49 7.92 -21.02
CA SER A 57 2.73 9.04 -20.44
C SER A 57 3.43 10.40 -20.55
N GLY A 58 4.66 10.47 -21.09
CA GLY A 58 5.45 11.70 -21.11
C GLY A 58 5.93 12.14 -19.73
N PHE A 59 5.92 11.24 -18.73
CA PHE A 59 6.29 11.56 -17.36
C PHE A 59 7.69 12.19 -17.26
N TYR A 60 8.64 11.65 -18.01
CA TYR A 60 10.03 12.12 -18.01
C TYR A 60 10.24 13.47 -18.73
N ASP A 61 9.29 13.89 -19.58
CA ASP A 61 9.33 15.21 -20.20
C ASP A 61 9.04 16.32 -19.16
N VAL A 62 8.21 15.99 -18.17
CA VAL A 62 7.87 16.84 -17.02
C VAL A 62 8.93 16.72 -15.91
N ARG A 63 9.37 15.50 -15.59
CA ARG A 63 10.31 15.20 -14.51
C ARG A 63 11.73 14.98 -15.03
N LYS A 64 12.33 16.06 -15.54
CA LYS A 64 13.69 16.07 -16.12
C LYS A 64 14.81 15.75 -15.11
N ASP A 65 14.50 15.81 -13.82
CA ASP A 65 15.40 15.40 -12.72
C ASP A 65 15.54 13.87 -12.61
N LEU A 66 14.61 13.11 -13.21
CA LEU A 66 14.63 11.65 -13.22
C LEU A 66 14.98 11.14 -14.61
N LYS A 67 15.70 10.02 -14.66
CA LYS A 67 16.04 9.35 -15.93
C LYS A 67 15.12 8.14 -16.14
N PRO A 68 14.77 7.83 -17.40
CA PRO A 68 14.08 6.57 -17.66
C PRO A 68 15.02 5.39 -17.40
N LEU A 69 14.48 4.33 -16.79
CA LEU A 69 15.15 3.04 -16.67
C LEU A 69 14.43 2.01 -17.53
N ASN A 70 15.04 1.63 -18.65
CA ASN A 70 14.47 0.68 -19.61
C ASN A 70 14.79 -0.79 -19.27
N ARG A 71 14.44 -1.21 -18.05
CA ARG A 71 14.49 -2.61 -17.60
C ARG A 71 13.46 -2.84 -16.51
N GLU A 72 13.24 -4.10 -16.14
CA GLU A 72 12.38 -4.45 -15.00
C GLU A 72 12.90 -3.77 -13.72
N TRP A 73 11.97 -3.23 -12.94
CA TRP A 73 12.27 -2.62 -11.65
C TRP A 73 12.47 -3.67 -10.57
N ASP A 74 13.24 -3.31 -9.54
CA ASP A 74 13.50 -4.19 -8.42
C ASP A 74 12.24 -4.31 -7.55
N LEU A 75 11.97 -5.52 -7.05
CA LEU A 75 10.88 -5.78 -6.13
C LEU A 75 11.43 -6.01 -4.73
N ARG A 76 11.02 -5.19 -3.76
CA ARG A 76 11.44 -5.33 -2.36
C ARG A 76 10.27 -5.63 -1.45
N PHE A 77 10.36 -6.76 -0.75
CA PHE A 77 9.47 -7.07 0.36
C PHE A 77 10.00 -6.43 1.63
N ARG A 78 9.20 -5.57 2.24
CA ARG A 78 9.56 -4.96 3.52
C ARG A 78 9.32 -5.98 4.63
N ASP A 79 10.33 -6.12 5.48
CA ASP A 79 10.27 -7.06 6.59
C ASP A 79 9.32 -6.56 7.70
N LYS A 80 9.11 -7.43 8.70
CA LYS A 80 8.24 -7.19 9.87
C LYS A 80 8.61 -5.97 10.72
N ASN A 81 9.83 -5.45 10.60
CA ASN A 81 10.23 -4.24 11.32
C ASN A 81 9.66 -2.98 10.66
N TYR A 82 9.21 -3.09 9.41
CA TYR A 82 8.65 -1.99 8.62
C TYR A 82 7.16 -2.17 8.33
N CYS A 83 6.54 -3.28 8.74
CA CYS A 83 5.14 -3.58 8.49
C CYS A 83 4.47 -4.18 9.72
N PHE A 84 3.24 -3.73 9.99
CA PHE A 84 2.40 -4.33 11.02
C PHE A 84 2.00 -5.75 10.62
N THR A 85 2.01 -6.68 11.57
CA THR A 85 1.74 -8.09 11.31
C THR A 85 0.33 -8.48 11.70
N GLN A 86 -0.26 -9.42 10.95
CA GLN A 86 -1.54 -10.02 11.26
C GLN A 86 -1.49 -11.54 11.08
N GLU A 87 -2.35 -12.25 11.80
CA GLU A 87 -2.61 -13.67 11.70
C GLU A 87 -4.02 -13.96 11.16
N ASP A 88 -5.01 -13.12 11.50
CA ASP A 88 -6.43 -13.37 11.22
C ASP A 88 -6.85 -13.38 9.73
N GLY A 89 -5.99 -12.97 8.79
CA GLY A 89 -6.30 -12.87 7.36
C GLY A 89 -7.37 -11.85 6.95
N LEU A 90 -8.22 -11.42 7.89
CA LEU A 90 -9.41 -10.59 7.68
C LEU A 90 -9.12 -9.09 7.93
N SER A 91 -8.05 -8.77 8.65
CA SER A 91 -7.70 -7.40 9.00
C SER A 91 -6.84 -6.68 7.93
N CYS A 92 -6.60 -7.31 6.77
CA CYS A 92 -5.64 -6.82 5.77
C CYS A 92 -5.98 -5.42 5.23
N GLY A 93 -7.27 -5.13 5.05
CA GLY A 93 -7.75 -3.81 4.62
C GLY A 93 -7.41 -2.70 5.63
N PRO A 94 -7.88 -2.79 6.87
CA PRO A 94 -7.51 -1.85 7.94
C PRO A 94 -6.00 -1.69 8.14
N PHE A 95 -5.25 -2.79 8.15
CA PHE A 95 -3.78 -2.73 8.23
C PHE A 95 -3.17 -1.98 7.04
N SER A 96 -3.67 -2.25 5.82
CA SER A 96 -3.23 -1.54 4.61
C SER A 96 -3.47 -0.04 4.70
N LEU A 97 -4.64 0.38 5.19
CA LEU A 97 -4.97 1.80 5.37
C LEU A 97 -4.03 2.47 6.39
N LYS A 98 -3.79 1.82 7.54
CA LYS A 98 -2.89 2.36 8.56
C LYS A 98 -1.43 2.40 8.11
N MET A 99 -0.99 1.40 7.35
CA MET A 99 0.33 1.42 6.75
C MET A 99 0.46 2.58 5.74
N MET A 100 -0.56 2.85 4.92
CA MET A 100 -0.54 4.04 4.06
C MET A 100 -0.49 5.35 4.84
N GLU A 101 -1.23 5.44 5.95
CA GLU A 101 -1.20 6.63 6.81
C GLU A 101 0.21 6.89 7.34
N VAL A 102 0.93 5.85 7.78
CA VAL A 102 2.35 5.94 8.17
C VAL A 102 3.22 6.42 7.00
N LEU A 103 3.06 5.82 5.82
CA LEU A 103 3.88 6.12 4.64
C LEU A 103 3.69 7.56 4.15
N VAL A 104 2.45 8.06 4.15
CA VAL A 104 2.11 9.42 3.71
C VAL A 104 2.48 10.45 4.76
N SER A 105 2.17 10.20 6.04
CA SER A 105 2.46 11.15 7.11
C SER A 105 3.94 11.17 7.51
N ARG A 106 4.70 10.14 7.14
CA ARG A 106 6.08 9.87 7.61
C ARG A 106 6.19 9.84 9.13
N ARG A 107 5.11 9.44 9.81
CA ARG A 107 5.03 9.33 11.27
C ARG A 107 4.74 7.90 11.66
N ALA A 108 5.46 7.42 12.67
CA ALA A 108 5.12 6.17 13.32
C ALA A 108 3.75 6.32 14.01
N LEU A 109 2.86 5.35 13.78
CA LEU A 109 1.59 5.26 14.47
C LEU A 109 1.74 4.27 15.63
N PRO A 110 1.59 4.70 16.89
CA PRO A 110 1.59 3.76 18.01
C PRO A 110 0.37 2.85 17.95
N ASN A 111 0.49 1.67 18.56
CA ASN A 111 -0.63 0.77 18.87
C ASN A 111 -1.39 0.17 17.66
N ILE A 112 -0.73 0.05 16.50
CA ILE A 112 -1.30 -0.69 15.35
C ILE A 112 -0.99 -2.18 15.52
N THR A 113 -1.83 -2.86 16.28
CA THR A 113 -1.78 -4.30 16.56
C THR A 113 -3.08 -4.96 16.16
N GLU A 114 -3.07 -6.28 15.96
CA GLU A 114 -4.27 -7.06 15.64
C GLU A 114 -5.37 -6.88 16.70
N GLU A 115 -5.00 -6.91 17.97
CA GLU A 115 -5.92 -6.70 19.11
C GLU A 115 -6.69 -5.37 19.02
N ASN A 116 -6.04 -4.33 18.50
CA ASN A 116 -6.62 -3.00 18.36
C ASN A 116 -7.41 -2.81 17.05
N MET A 117 -7.41 -3.79 16.15
CA MET A 117 -8.07 -3.65 14.84
C MET A 117 -9.57 -3.41 14.94
N LYS A 118 -10.24 -3.94 15.98
CA LYS A 118 -11.66 -3.66 16.23
C LYS A 118 -11.93 -2.17 16.45
N PHE A 119 -11.07 -1.49 17.21
CA PHE A 119 -11.19 -0.06 17.49
C PHE A 119 -10.82 0.77 16.26
N ILE A 120 -9.78 0.36 15.54
CA ILE A 120 -9.38 1.00 14.29
C ILE A 120 -10.51 0.91 13.24
N ARG A 121 -11.12 -0.27 13.05
CA ARG A 121 -12.27 -0.46 12.15
C ARG A 121 -13.42 0.46 12.51
N ARG A 122 -13.78 0.53 13.80
CA ARG A 122 -14.82 1.44 14.28
C ARG A 122 -14.48 2.90 13.96
N GLY A 123 -13.27 3.35 14.26
CA GLY A 123 -12.84 4.72 13.97
C GLY A 123 -12.82 5.04 12.46
N ILE A 124 -12.48 4.08 11.61
CA ILE A 124 -12.59 4.22 10.15
C ILE A 124 -14.06 4.39 9.74
N ALA A 125 -14.96 3.55 10.24
CA ALA A 125 -16.39 3.63 9.93
C ALA A 125 -17.01 4.96 10.38
N GLU A 126 -16.68 5.43 11.59
CA GLU A 126 -17.13 6.72 12.11
C GLU A 126 -16.63 7.88 11.24
N ARG A 127 -15.37 7.84 10.79
CA ARG A 127 -14.82 8.86 9.86
C ARG A 127 -15.53 8.84 8.52
N ILE A 128 -15.70 7.66 7.89
CA ILE A 128 -16.42 7.52 6.62
C ILE A 128 -17.84 8.10 6.75
N PHE A 129 -18.56 7.74 7.81
CA PHE A 129 -19.90 8.25 8.07
C PHE A 129 -19.93 9.77 8.28
N SER A 130 -18.91 10.33 8.93
CA SER A 130 -18.82 11.79 9.11
C SER A 130 -18.62 12.53 7.78
N PHE A 131 -17.83 11.98 6.86
CA PHE A 131 -17.62 12.54 5.52
C PHE A 131 -18.81 12.34 4.57
N SER A 132 -19.68 11.35 4.82
CA SER A 132 -20.89 11.15 4.02
C SER A 132 -22.04 12.06 4.40
N LYS A 133 -21.93 12.80 5.51
CA LYS A 133 -22.94 13.80 5.86
C LYS A 133 -22.74 15.01 4.94
N PRO A 134 -23.80 15.50 4.27
CA PRO A 134 -23.71 16.77 3.55
C PRO A 134 -23.25 17.85 4.54
N GLU A 135 -22.35 18.73 4.10
CA GLU A 135 -22.07 19.96 4.85
C GLU A 135 -23.41 20.58 5.19
N LYS A 136 -23.68 20.79 6.48
CA LYS A 136 -24.83 21.62 6.85
C LYS A 136 -24.56 22.95 6.19
N ASP A 137 -25.38 23.31 5.21
CA ASP A 137 -25.39 24.64 4.62
C ASP A 137 -25.27 25.65 5.76
N SER A 138 -24.10 26.25 5.90
CA SER A 138 -23.89 27.40 6.77
C SER A 138 -24.53 28.59 6.07
N THR A 139 -25.85 28.57 5.96
CA THR A 139 -26.69 29.74 5.75
C THR A 139 -27.23 30.15 7.12
N LYS A 140 -26.50 31.06 7.75
CA LYS A 140 -27.08 32.08 8.61
C LYS A 140 -26.51 33.42 8.18
#